data_AF-A0A7S1C5P9-F1
#
_entry.id   AF-A0A7S1C5P9-F1
#
_cell.length_a   1.000
_cell.length_b   1.000
_cell.length_c   1.000
_cell.angle_alpha   90.00
_cell.angle_beta   90.00
_cell.angle_gamma   90.00
#
_symmetry.space_group_name_H-M   'P 1'
#
loop_
_entity.id
_entity.type
_entity.pdbx_description
1 polymer ?
#
loop_
_entity_poly.entity_id
_entity_poly.type
_entity_poly.pdbx_seq_one_letter_code
_entity_poly.pdbx_strand_id
1 'polypeptide(L)'
;MASVNVLNISVLDNPTAFTNPFQFEVTFECVAELSDDLEWKVVYVGSAESDKFDQELDNVLVGPVPVGVNKFVMQTAPPDPSRIPKTDVLGVTVVLITCSYKSQEFIRVGYYVNNEWGEELAEGEAPPEDMEPAKVVRNILAEKPRVTRFPVDWT
;
A
#
# COMPACT_ATOMS: atom_id res chain seq x y z
N MET A 1 14.93 21.89 -3.37
CA MET A 1 13.50 21.79 -2.99
C MET A 1 12.94 20.57 -3.69
N ALA A 2 12.03 19.83 -3.07
CA ALA A 2 11.42 18.67 -3.72
C ALA A 2 10.55 19.14 -4.90
N SER A 3 10.76 18.61 -6.10
CA SER A 3 9.94 18.96 -7.27
C SER A 3 8.54 18.33 -7.20
N VAL A 4 8.35 17.31 -6.34
CA VAL A 4 7.05 16.67 -6.12
C VAL A 4 6.75 16.60 -4.63
N ASN A 5 5.53 17.00 -4.26
CA ASN A 5 5.01 16.96 -2.90
C ASN A 5 3.69 16.18 -2.88
N VAL A 6 3.68 15.02 -2.21
CA VAL A 6 2.42 14.30 -1.97
C VAL A 6 1.60 15.08 -0.93
N LEU A 7 0.38 15.45 -1.32
CA LEU A 7 -0.54 16.25 -0.52
C LEU A 7 -1.47 15.36 0.30
N ASN A 8 -2.03 14.32 -0.33
CA ASN A 8 -2.96 13.40 0.32
C ASN A 8 -2.95 12.02 -0.35
N ILE A 9 -3.19 10.97 0.43
CA ILE A 9 -3.52 9.64 -0.07
C ILE A 9 -4.78 9.18 0.67
N SER A 10 -5.88 9.05 -0.06
CA SER A 10 -7.14 8.55 0.47
C SER A 10 -7.25 7.06 0.21
N VAL A 11 -7.52 6.28 1.26
CA VAL A 11 -7.81 4.85 1.14
C VAL A 11 -9.28 4.68 0.74
N LEU A 12 -9.53 4.04 -0.39
CA LEU A 12 -10.87 3.74 -0.88
C LEU A 12 -11.24 2.29 -0.58
N ASP A 13 -12.55 1.98 -0.59
CA ASP A 13 -13.09 0.64 -0.33
C ASP A 13 -12.50 -0.02 0.93
N ASN A 14 -12.75 0.59 2.10
CA ASN A 14 -12.20 0.14 3.38
C ASN A 14 -13.23 0.30 4.52
N PRO A 15 -13.43 -0.73 5.38
CA PRO A 15 -12.88 -2.10 5.31
C PRO A 15 -13.49 -2.91 4.15
N THR A 16 -12.77 -3.93 3.67
CA THR A 16 -13.18 -4.76 2.51
C THR A 16 -12.62 -6.18 2.63
N ALA A 17 -13.00 -7.10 1.73
CA ALA A 17 -12.47 -8.46 1.75
C ALA A 17 -10.96 -8.47 1.46
N PHE A 18 -10.21 -9.42 2.04
CA PHE A 18 -8.77 -9.57 1.81
C PHE A 18 -8.44 -9.74 0.32
N THR A 19 -9.30 -10.47 -0.40
CA THR A 19 -9.17 -10.73 -1.84
C THR A 19 -9.59 -9.55 -2.71
N ASN A 20 -10.07 -8.45 -2.13
CA ASN A 20 -10.42 -7.26 -2.92
C ASN A 20 -9.16 -6.42 -3.23
N PRO A 21 -9.13 -5.77 -4.40
CA PRO A 21 -8.06 -4.85 -4.78
C PRO A 21 -7.81 -3.77 -3.71
N PHE A 22 -6.56 -3.32 -3.59
CA PHE A 22 -6.32 -2.05 -2.89
C PHE A 22 -6.63 -0.90 -3.83
N GLN A 23 -7.21 0.17 -3.29
CA GLN A 23 -7.53 1.38 -4.03
C GLN A 23 -7.08 2.61 -3.24
N PHE A 24 -6.20 3.41 -3.85
CA PHE A 24 -5.65 4.63 -3.27
C PHE A 24 -5.88 5.81 -4.20
N GLU A 25 -6.60 6.85 -3.74
CA GLU A 25 -6.65 8.13 -4.44
C GLU A 25 -5.48 8.99 -3.99
N VAL A 26 -4.50 9.16 -4.88
CA VAL A 26 -3.28 9.91 -4.62
C VAL A 26 -3.44 11.32 -5.17
N THR A 27 -3.21 12.32 -4.32
CA THR A 27 -3.15 13.74 -4.69
C THR A 27 -1.75 14.27 -4.39
N PHE A 28 -1.10 14.86 -5.39
CA PHE A 28 0.25 15.40 -5.25
C PHE A 28 0.42 16.69 -6.07
N GLU A 29 1.36 17.53 -5.67
CA GLU A 29 1.73 18.75 -6.37
C GLU A 29 3.09 18.57 -7.03
N CYS A 30 3.18 18.91 -8.31
CA CYS A 30 4.41 19.00 -9.07
C CYS A 30 4.79 20.48 -9.24
N VAL A 31 5.96 20.88 -8.76
CA VAL A 31 6.40 22.28 -8.70
C VAL A 31 7.20 22.68 -9.95
N ALA A 32 7.82 21.72 -10.62
CA ALA A 32 8.64 21.93 -11.80
C ALA A 32 8.50 20.75 -12.77
N GLU A 33 8.71 21.00 -14.06
CA GLU A 33 8.67 19.95 -15.08
C GLU A 33 9.67 18.84 -14.75
N LEU A 34 9.22 17.59 -14.85
CA LEU A 34 10.05 16.41 -14.64
C LEU A 34 10.56 15.89 -15.98
N SER A 35 11.82 15.48 -16.00
CA SER A 35 12.45 14.89 -17.19
C SER A 35 12.12 13.40 -17.40
N ASP A 36 11.66 12.74 -16.34
CA ASP A 36 11.33 11.31 -16.29
C ASP A 36 10.01 11.10 -15.53
N ASP A 37 9.46 9.90 -15.65
CA ASP A 37 8.23 9.49 -14.98
C ASP A 37 8.45 9.27 -13.47
N LEU A 38 7.36 9.43 -12.70
CA LEU A 38 7.30 9.00 -11.31
C LEU A 38 6.94 7.51 -11.26
N GLU A 39 7.73 6.73 -10.54
CA GLU A 39 7.44 5.32 -10.28
C GLU A 39 6.70 5.19 -8.95
N TRP A 40 5.45 4.72 -8.99
CA TRP A 40 4.62 4.44 -7.82
C TRP A 40 4.52 2.93 -7.60
N LYS A 41 4.85 2.47 -6.40
CA LYS A 41 4.75 1.05 -6.03
C LYS A 41 3.86 0.86 -4.82
N VAL A 42 3.11 -0.23 -4.83
CA VAL A 42 2.41 -0.73 -3.64
C VAL A 42 3.05 -2.03 -3.22
N VAL A 43 3.53 -2.09 -1.99
CA VAL A 43 4.17 -3.27 -1.42
C VAL A 43 3.39 -3.72 -0.19
N TYR A 44 2.98 -4.98 -0.18
CA TYR A 44 2.37 -5.61 0.98
C TYR A 44 3.45 -6.32 1.79
N VAL A 45 3.53 -6.03 3.08
CA VAL A 45 4.45 -6.72 3.99
C VAL A 45 3.84 -8.05 4.39
N GLY A 46 4.42 -9.16 3.91
CA GLY A 46 3.88 -10.49 4.15
C GLY A 46 4.17 -11.03 5.55
N SER A 47 5.24 -10.56 6.20
CA SER A 47 5.59 -10.95 7.57
C SER A 47 6.37 -9.82 8.23
N ALA A 48 6.12 -9.57 9.51
CA ALA A 48 6.89 -8.59 10.27
C ALA A 48 8.33 -9.04 10.53
N GLU A 49 8.61 -10.34 10.43
CA GLU A 49 9.92 -10.92 10.75
C GLU A 49 10.87 -10.99 9.55
N SER A 50 10.35 -10.93 8.33
CA SER A 50 11.17 -11.03 7.12
C SER A 50 10.56 -10.35 5.90
N ASP A 51 11.40 -9.56 5.24
CA ASP A 51 11.18 -8.93 3.93
C ASP A 51 11.00 -9.93 2.77
N LYS A 52 11.37 -11.22 2.96
CA LYS A 52 11.25 -12.26 1.94
C LYS A 52 9.81 -12.52 1.52
N PHE A 53 8.86 -12.19 2.38
CA PHE A 53 7.42 -12.37 2.13
C PHE A 53 6.78 -11.09 1.58
N ASP A 54 7.55 -10.01 1.39
CA ASP A 54 7.05 -8.78 0.82
C ASP A 54 6.64 -9.02 -0.64
N GLN A 55 5.49 -8.46 -1.00
CA GLN A 55 4.91 -8.61 -2.32
C GLN A 55 4.71 -7.22 -2.94
N GLU A 56 5.41 -6.95 -4.04
CA GLU A 56 5.07 -5.84 -4.92
C GLU A 56 3.74 -6.18 -5.62
N LEU A 57 2.69 -5.47 -5.25
CA LEU A 57 1.33 -5.70 -5.75
C LEU A 57 1.11 -5.02 -7.11
N ASP A 58 1.73 -3.85 -7.30
CA ASP A 58 1.70 -3.12 -8.55
C ASP A 58 2.85 -2.11 -8.62
N ASN A 59 3.19 -1.74 -9.84
CA ASN A 59 4.19 -0.73 -10.17
C ASN A 59 3.72 0.09 -11.38
N VAL A 60 3.44 1.37 -11.13
CA VAL A 60 2.85 2.29 -12.11
C VAL A 60 3.82 3.44 -12.38
N LEU A 61 4.12 3.66 -13.66
CA LEU A 61 4.82 4.84 -14.14
C LEU A 61 3.81 5.94 -14.46
N VAL A 62 4.02 7.12 -13.88
CA VAL A 62 3.18 8.30 -14.07
C VAL A 62 4.03 9.41 -14.68
N GLY A 63 3.87 9.62 -15.99
CA GLY A 63 4.39 10.79 -16.67
C GLY A 63 4.02 10.85 -18.15
N PRO A 64 4.32 11.97 -18.83
CA PRO A 64 4.89 13.21 -18.25
C PRO A 64 3.92 13.90 -17.28
N VAL A 65 4.45 14.37 -16.14
CA VAL A 65 3.66 14.98 -15.06
C VAL A 65 3.51 16.49 -15.30
N PRO A 66 2.30 17.03 -15.45
CA PRO A 66 2.12 18.47 -15.61
C PRO A 66 2.37 19.20 -14.28
N VAL A 67 2.92 20.41 -14.37
CA VAL A 67 3.11 21.30 -13.22
C VAL A 67 1.76 21.68 -12.61
N GLY A 68 1.67 21.62 -11.29
CA GLY A 68 0.46 21.90 -10.51
C GLY A 68 -0.02 20.69 -9.71
N VAL A 69 -1.28 20.75 -9.28
CA VAL A 69 -1.91 19.71 -8.48
C VAL A 69 -2.47 18.62 -9.40
N ASN A 70 -2.03 17.40 -9.17
CA ASN A 70 -2.41 16.20 -9.89
C ASN A 70 -3.12 15.22 -8.96
N LYS A 71 -4.06 14.46 -9.52
CA LYS A 71 -4.81 13.45 -8.80
C LYS A 71 -5.11 12.24 -9.68
N PHE A 72 -4.90 11.05 -9.15
CA PHE A 72 -5.24 9.80 -9.82
C PHE A 72 -5.62 8.72 -8.80
N VAL A 73 -6.29 7.67 -9.28
CA VAL A 73 -6.60 6.48 -8.47
C VAL A 73 -5.67 5.35 -8.90
N MET A 74 -4.93 4.80 -7.95
CA MET A 74 -4.11 3.63 -8.12
C MET A 74 -4.85 2.42 -7.57
N GLN A 75 -5.06 1.40 -8.39
CA GLN A 75 -5.72 0.16 -8.00
C GLN A 75 -4.78 -1.02 -8.24
N THR A 76 -4.60 -1.86 -7.24
CA THR A 76 -3.65 -2.99 -7.29
C THR A 76 -4.34 -4.30 -6.95
N ALA A 77 -3.80 -5.42 -7.43
CA ALA A 77 -4.28 -6.74 -7.03
C ALA A 77 -4.08 -6.96 -5.51
N PRO A 78 -4.89 -7.80 -4.85
CA PRO A 78 -4.59 -8.24 -3.49
C PRO A 78 -3.28 -9.05 -3.45
N PRO A 79 -2.60 -9.16 -2.29
CA PRO A 79 -1.47 -10.06 -2.13
C PRO A 79 -1.88 -11.51 -2.35
N ASP A 80 -0.93 -12.34 -2.77
CA ASP A 80 -1.10 -13.79 -2.87
C ASP A 80 -1.06 -14.40 -1.46
N PRO A 81 -2.16 -15.00 -0.97
CA PRO A 81 -2.21 -15.63 0.36
C PRO A 81 -1.24 -16.81 0.49
N SER A 82 -0.91 -17.50 -0.60
CA SER A 82 -0.02 -18.67 -0.58
C SER A 82 1.44 -18.31 -0.29
N ARG A 83 1.79 -17.03 -0.50
CA ARG A 83 3.13 -16.47 -0.25
C ARG A 83 3.24 -15.79 1.12
N ILE A 84 2.21 -15.87 1.95
CA ILE A 84 2.19 -15.30 3.30
C ILE A 84 2.28 -16.46 4.30
N PRO A 85 3.11 -16.36 5.36
CA PRO A 85 3.10 -17.35 6.44
C PRO A 85 1.69 -17.46 7.04
N LYS A 86 1.18 -18.68 7.25
CA LYS A 86 -0.18 -18.90 7.79
C LYS A 86 -0.44 -18.17 9.11
N THR A 87 0.60 -17.98 9.93
CA THR A 87 0.54 -17.25 11.21
C THR A 87 0.38 -15.74 11.04
N ASP A 88 0.75 -15.19 9.89
CA ASP A 88 0.77 -13.75 9.60
C ASP A 88 -0.37 -13.30 8.68
N VAL A 89 -1.20 -14.25 8.20
CA VAL A 89 -2.39 -13.93 7.39
C VAL A 89 -3.40 -13.12 8.20
N LEU A 90 -3.58 -13.47 9.48
CA LEU A 90 -4.43 -12.74 10.42
C LEU A 90 -3.61 -11.80 11.31
N GLY A 91 -4.27 -10.77 11.82
CA GLY A 91 -3.67 -9.76 12.69
C GLY A 91 -3.13 -8.57 11.92
N VAL A 92 -2.14 -7.91 12.52
CA VAL A 92 -1.66 -6.60 12.04
C VAL A 92 -0.44 -6.77 11.15
N THR A 93 -0.51 -6.20 9.95
CA THR A 93 0.60 -6.04 9.03
C THR A 93 0.62 -4.62 8.44
N VAL A 94 1.42 -4.38 7.39
CA VAL A 94 1.64 -3.07 6.79
C VAL A 94 1.51 -3.16 5.27
N VAL A 95 0.89 -2.15 4.67
CA VAL A 95 1.00 -1.85 3.23
C VAL A 95 1.79 -0.56 3.05
N LEU A 96 2.74 -0.57 2.12
CA LEU A 96 3.62 0.55 1.81
C LEU A 96 3.29 1.06 0.41
N ILE A 97 3.15 2.37 0.29
CA ILE A 97 3.10 3.08 -0.99
C ILE A 97 4.39 3.87 -1.10
N THR A 98 5.21 3.56 -2.10
CA THR A 98 6.44 4.30 -2.37
C THR A 98 6.31 5.07 -3.66
N CYS A 99 6.98 6.22 -3.72
CA CYS A 99 7.16 6.95 -4.96
C CYS A 99 8.64 7.27 -5.14
N SER A 100 9.12 6.97 -6.35
CA SER A 100 10.51 7.15 -6.76
C SER A 100 10.59 8.00 -8.02
N TYR A 101 11.67 8.76 -8.13
CA TYR A 101 12.05 9.49 -9.35
C TYR A 101 13.45 9.06 -9.74
N LYS A 102 13.67 8.64 -11.00
CA LYS A 102 14.95 8.08 -11.47
C LYS A 102 15.51 6.99 -10.55
N SER A 103 14.65 6.07 -10.11
CA SER A 103 14.96 4.98 -9.16
C SER A 103 15.42 5.42 -7.76
N GLN A 104 15.26 6.71 -7.41
CA GLN A 104 15.50 7.23 -6.08
C GLN A 104 14.15 7.41 -5.37
N GLU A 105 13.89 6.58 -4.36
CA GLU A 105 12.70 6.72 -3.51
C GLU A 105 12.78 8.05 -2.74
N PHE A 106 11.77 8.90 -2.87
CA PHE A 106 11.69 10.18 -2.16
C PHE A 106 10.58 10.24 -1.12
N ILE A 107 9.59 9.35 -1.22
CA ILE A 107 8.53 9.23 -0.22
C ILE A 107 8.06 7.79 -0.06
N ARG A 108 7.76 7.44 1.19
CA ARG A 108 7.15 6.18 1.60
C ARG A 108 6.02 6.45 2.57
N VAL A 109 4.83 5.96 2.24
CA VAL A 109 3.63 6.07 3.07
C VAL A 109 3.21 4.67 3.48
N GLY A 110 3.31 4.36 4.77
CA GLY A 110 2.89 3.07 5.33
C GLY A 110 1.56 3.17 6.05
N TYR A 111 0.67 2.22 5.80
CA TYR A 111 -0.56 2.04 6.56
C TYR A 111 -0.53 0.71 7.31
N TYR A 112 -0.99 0.73 8.57
CA TYR A 112 -1.30 -0.52 9.25
C TYR A 112 -2.55 -1.15 8.62
N VAL A 113 -2.49 -2.45 8.45
CA VAL A 113 -3.57 -3.28 7.91
C VAL A 113 -3.88 -4.32 8.97
N ASN A 114 -5.12 -4.39 9.40
CA ASN A 114 -5.61 -5.41 10.31
C ASN A 114 -6.47 -6.40 9.52
N ASN A 115 -6.06 -7.66 9.50
CA ASN A 115 -6.78 -8.76 8.87
C ASN A 115 -7.50 -9.55 9.95
N GLU A 116 -8.82 -9.57 9.90
CA GLU A 116 -9.65 -10.28 10.87
C GLU A 116 -10.49 -11.35 10.19
N TRP A 117 -10.78 -12.41 10.92
CA TRP A 117 -11.72 -13.42 10.45
C TRP A 117 -13.13 -12.83 10.45
N GLY A 118 -13.79 -12.86 9.29
CA GLY A 118 -15.09 -12.20 9.09
C GLY A 118 -16.31 -12.98 9.61
N GLU A 119 -16.13 -14.23 10.03
CA GLU A 119 -17.22 -15.06 10.59
C GLU A 119 -17.09 -15.15 12.12
N GLU A 120 -18.22 -15.29 12.80
CA GLU A 120 -18.26 -15.49 14.24
C GLU A 120 -17.68 -16.86 14.60
N LEU A 121 -16.61 -16.87 15.39
CA LEU A 121 -16.04 -18.09 15.97
C LEU A 121 -16.73 -18.38 17.30
N ALA A 122 -16.91 -19.66 17.62
CA ALA A 122 -17.37 -20.05 18.95
C ALA A 122 -16.35 -19.59 20.01
N GLU A 123 -16.84 -19.25 21.20
CA GLU A 123 -16.02 -18.69 22.28
C GLU A 123 -14.86 -19.64 22.62
N GLY A 124 -13.62 -19.21 22.35
CA GLY A 124 -12.40 -20.00 22.59
C GLY A 124 -11.90 -20.86 21.42
N GLU A 125 -12.57 -20.84 20.26
CA GLU A 125 -12.07 -21.51 19.06
C GLU A 125 -11.10 -20.62 18.27
N ALA A 126 -10.00 -21.22 17.81
CA ALA A 126 -9.10 -20.59 16.85
C ALA A 126 -9.71 -20.67 15.43
N PRO A 127 -9.44 -19.68 14.56
CA PRO A 127 -9.87 -19.77 13.17
C PRO A 127 -9.28 -21.01 12.47
N PRO A 128 -9.98 -21.59 11.47
CA PRO A 128 -9.58 -22.85 10.83
C PRO A 128 -8.16 -22.81 10.26
N GLU A 129 -7.39 -23.91 10.29
CA GLU A 129 -6.04 -23.94 9.68
C GLU A 129 -6.06 -23.83 8.14
N ASP A 130 -7.20 -24.18 7.54
CA ASP A 130 -7.51 -23.99 6.12
C ASP A 130 -8.42 -22.77 5.95
N MET A 131 -7.88 -21.59 6.33
CA MET A 131 -8.59 -20.32 6.17
C MET A 131 -8.84 -20.04 4.69
N GLU A 132 -10.11 -19.83 4.34
CA GLU A 132 -10.47 -19.28 3.04
C GLU A 132 -10.16 -17.78 3.02
N PRO A 133 -9.24 -17.28 2.17
CA PRO A 133 -8.87 -15.86 2.15
C PRO A 133 -10.05 -14.93 1.88
N ALA A 134 -11.09 -15.41 1.20
CA ALA A 134 -12.31 -14.65 0.92
C ALA A 134 -13.13 -14.31 2.18
N LYS A 135 -12.94 -15.05 3.28
CA LYS A 135 -13.61 -14.82 4.56
C LYS A 135 -12.82 -13.89 5.49
N VAL A 136 -11.61 -13.49 5.10
CA VAL A 136 -10.81 -12.53 5.84
C VAL A 136 -11.23 -11.12 5.45
N VAL A 137 -11.53 -10.29 6.46
CA VAL A 137 -11.84 -8.87 6.30
C VAL A 137 -10.58 -8.07 6.59
N ARG A 138 -10.20 -7.23 5.63
CA ARG A 138 -9.05 -6.33 5.70
C ARG A 138 -9.52 -4.93 6.08
N ASN A 139 -8.95 -4.38 7.14
CA ASN A 139 -9.16 -3.00 7.57
C ASN A 139 -7.85 -2.23 7.62
N ILE A 140 -7.72 -1.21 6.78
CA ILE A 140 -6.58 -0.31 6.70
C ILE A 140 -6.81 0.87 7.65
N LEU A 141 -5.87 1.13 8.56
CA LEU A 141 -5.93 2.27 9.48
C LEU A 141 -5.57 3.57 8.74
N ALA A 142 -6.50 4.08 7.93
CA ALA A 142 -6.31 5.22 7.05
C ALA A 142 -6.00 6.54 7.80
N GLU A 143 -6.42 6.66 9.06
CA GLU A 143 -6.26 7.89 9.86
C GLU A 143 -4.83 8.12 10.37
N LYS A 144 -4.00 7.08 10.42
CA LYS A 144 -2.65 7.15 11.01
C LYS A 144 -1.58 6.61 10.04
N PRO A 145 -1.41 7.24 8.86
CA PRO A 145 -0.32 6.87 7.96
C PRO A 145 1.02 7.24 8.58
N ARG A 146 2.03 6.39 8.35
CA ARG A 146 3.43 6.71 8.62
C ARG A 146 4.08 7.22 7.35
N VAL A 147 4.41 8.50 7.32
CA VAL A 147 5.05 9.14 6.16
C VAL A 147 6.54 9.33 6.42
N THR A 148 7.37 8.79 5.55
CA THR A 148 8.82 8.98 5.53
C THR A 148 9.20 9.68 4.23
N ARG A 149 10.07 10.70 4.30
CA ARG A 149 10.56 11.45 3.14
C ARG A 149 12.07 11.33 3.06
N PHE A 150 12.59 11.15 1.86
CA PHE A 150 14.00 11.04 1.59
C PHE A 150 14.43 12.17 0.64
N PRO A 151 15.58 12.81 0.88
CA PRO A 151 16.13 13.76 -0.07
C PRO A 151 16.62 13.00 -1.31
N VAL A 152 16.25 13.49 -2.49
CA VAL A 152 16.70 12.93 -3.79
C VAL A 152 17.16 14.05 -4.71
N ASP A 153 17.96 13.68 -5.71
CA ASP A 153 18.31 14.57 -6.81
C ASP A 153 17.18 14.60 -7.84
N TRP A 154 16.71 15.81 -8.16
CA TRP A 154 15.63 16.05 -9.12
C TRP A 154 16.14 16.47 -10.50
N THR A 155 17.44 16.69 -10.64
CA THR A 155 18.08 17.05 -11.91
C THR A 155 18.12 15.87 -12.89
#